data_AF-A0A5J4YKS1-F1
#
_entry.id   AF-A0A5J4YKS1-F1
#
_cell.length_a   1.000
_cell.length_b   1.000
_cell.length_c   1.000
_cell.angle_alpha   90.00
_cell.angle_beta   90.00
_cell.angle_gamma   90.00
#
_symmetry.space_group_name_H-M   'P 1'
#
loop_
_entity.id
_entity.type
_entity.pdbx_description
1 polymer ?
#
loop_
_entity_poly.entity_id
_entity_poly.type
_entity_poly.pdbx_seq_one_letter_code
_entity_poly.pdbx_strand_id
1 'polypeptide(L)'
;MEGDEDAFTAAPAAEYPDVPDVVKSVGQSMQDGVAAAVERVENATSSMQSAPASASAPPPAANESAGMNPLAYLPKVELPVAAKRPVTTLNDVIYWRNPLVTGIVFGTFNVVFMLVLFGKYSFLRVFSSAAVFYLLLGLLIVNGSKLLVGFTEKARIPQPSYGAEYIDKKVWLPRIEKSIATVNKTMDVLIAALYCVDSKRTLQLMVAFYLLSLVGRVIPDAVLIYLVGLTIFTAPVVYENYKEEIDVHLVKIKKMLQEYYAKGKAAAEEKAVELRKVADVKMAELKEQVQQKSQPLLEQSGADLVGQLSQAGEKMLSWACGALPARLARPRAAHCVVPLRMLAQPSRKMPDKTVTIFCRKCTEKLFKYRKGGNGALVKCWLERIVEDFTREPCVCPKCGVEFARHAVIKARPAYKFKGGSVFMKK
;
A
#
# COMPACT_ATOMS: atom_id res chain seq x y z
N MET A 1 -6.40 -46.54 5.88
CA MET A 1 -5.83 -45.89 7.06
C MET A 1 -4.88 -44.83 6.54
N GLU A 2 -5.46 -43.78 5.97
CA GLU A 2 -5.81 -42.52 6.67
C GLU A 2 -4.64 -41.55 6.51
N GLY A 3 -4.73 -40.75 5.46
CA GLY A 3 -4.00 -39.50 5.32
C GLY A 3 -5.02 -38.38 5.37
N ASP A 4 -5.10 -37.72 6.51
CA ASP A 4 -5.90 -36.53 6.74
C ASP A 4 -5.20 -35.33 6.06
N GLU A 5 -5.77 -34.84 4.96
CA GLU A 5 -5.44 -33.54 4.39
C GLU A 5 -6.55 -32.56 4.76
N ASP A 6 -6.28 -31.80 5.83
CA ASP A 6 -7.18 -30.82 6.40
C ASP A 6 -7.46 -29.62 5.47
N ALA A 7 -8.71 -29.57 5.01
CA ALA A 7 -9.61 -28.42 5.06
C ALA A 7 -9.00 -26.98 5.08
N PHE A 8 -8.77 -26.42 3.90
CA PHE A 8 -8.74 -24.95 3.72
C PHE A 8 -10.17 -24.42 3.59
N THR A 9 -10.77 -24.04 4.73
CA THR A 9 -12.06 -23.36 4.80
C THR A 9 -11.91 -21.91 4.32
N ALA A 10 -12.46 -21.62 3.14
CA ALA A 10 -12.53 -20.25 2.63
C ALA A 10 -13.62 -19.45 3.38
N ALA A 11 -13.19 -18.44 4.14
CA ALA A 11 -14.04 -17.44 4.77
C ALA A 11 -14.87 -16.66 3.74
N PRO A 12 -16.10 -16.20 4.09
CA PRO A 12 -16.99 -15.50 3.17
C PRO A 12 -16.43 -14.14 2.73
N ALA A 13 -16.55 -13.86 1.43
CA ALA A 13 -16.18 -12.56 0.86
C ALA A 13 -17.09 -11.46 1.41
N ALA A 14 -16.53 -10.59 2.24
CA ALA A 14 -17.19 -9.36 2.66
C ALA A 14 -17.42 -8.44 1.44
N GLU A 15 -18.66 -7.97 1.32
CA GLU A 15 -19.08 -6.91 0.39
C GLU A 15 -18.14 -5.70 0.54
N TYR A 16 -17.42 -5.34 -0.52
CA TYR A 16 -16.52 -4.18 -0.53
C TYR A 16 -17.33 -2.94 -0.88
N PRO A 17 -17.37 -1.89 -0.03
CA PRO A 17 -18.04 -0.64 -0.37
C PRO A 17 -17.31 0.07 -1.53
N ASP A 18 -18.07 0.77 -2.38
CA ASP A 18 -17.58 1.46 -3.55
C ASP A 18 -16.50 2.52 -3.20
N VAL A 19 -15.35 2.41 -3.88
CA VAL A 19 -14.07 3.07 -3.56
C VAL A 19 -14.07 4.62 -3.64
N PRO A 20 -14.97 5.32 -4.38
CA PRO A 20 -14.99 6.78 -4.38
C PRO A 20 -15.47 7.42 -3.06
N ASP A 21 -16.41 6.79 -2.36
CA ASP A 21 -17.04 7.38 -1.16
C ASP A 21 -16.20 7.17 0.11
N VAL A 22 -15.41 6.08 0.18
CA VAL A 22 -14.47 5.83 1.28
C VAL A 22 -13.30 6.82 1.26
N VAL A 23 -12.87 7.27 0.07
CA VAL A 23 -11.76 8.23 -0.04
C VAL A 23 -12.19 9.65 0.34
N LYS A 24 -13.44 10.04 0.04
CA LYS A 24 -14.01 11.32 0.51
C LYS A 24 -14.29 11.29 2.02
N SER A 25 -14.85 10.20 2.54
CA SER A 25 -15.18 10.10 3.97
C SER A 25 -13.94 10.01 4.86
N VAL A 26 -12.88 9.32 4.43
CA VAL A 26 -11.60 9.27 5.16
C VAL A 26 -10.84 10.60 5.05
N GLY A 27 -10.93 11.28 3.90
CA GLY A 27 -10.35 12.62 3.71
C GLY A 27 -11.02 13.68 4.58
N GLN A 28 -12.35 13.67 4.68
CA GLN A 28 -13.12 14.58 5.54
C GLN A 28 -12.93 14.21 7.02
N SER A 29 -12.99 12.93 7.39
CA SER A 29 -12.76 12.49 8.78
C SER A 29 -11.36 12.85 9.31
N MET A 30 -10.32 12.80 8.47
CA MET A 30 -8.98 13.26 8.86
C MET A 30 -8.90 14.79 8.99
N GLN A 31 -9.60 15.55 8.15
CA GLN A 31 -9.61 17.02 8.24
C GLN A 31 -10.42 17.50 9.45
N ASP A 32 -11.56 16.86 9.72
CA ASP A 32 -12.43 17.15 10.87
C ASP A 32 -11.77 16.72 12.20
N GLY A 33 -11.03 15.61 12.20
CA GLY A 33 -10.26 15.15 13.35
C GLY A 33 -9.08 16.07 13.70
N VAL A 34 -8.45 16.66 12.68
CA VAL A 34 -7.39 17.66 12.88
C VAL A 34 -7.98 18.98 13.36
N ALA A 35 -9.11 19.43 12.81
CA ALA A 35 -9.80 20.64 13.28
C ALA A 35 -10.26 20.50 14.74
N ALA A 36 -10.88 19.37 15.11
CA ALA A 36 -11.32 19.11 16.49
C ALA A 36 -10.16 18.89 17.48
N ALA A 37 -8.98 18.51 17.01
CA ALA A 37 -7.77 18.43 17.83
C ALA A 37 -7.15 19.82 18.05
N VAL A 38 -7.16 20.68 17.04
CA VAL A 38 -6.71 22.08 17.14
C VAL A 38 -7.61 22.86 18.10
N GLU A 39 -8.92 22.71 17.99
CA GLU A 39 -9.88 23.39 18.86
C GLU A 39 -9.78 22.93 20.34
N ARG A 40 -9.47 21.65 20.60
CA ARG A 40 -9.17 21.17 21.97
C ARG A 40 -7.92 21.78 22.56
N VAL A 41 -6.88 21.97 21.75
CA VAL A 41 -5.62 22.60 22.19
C VAL A 41 -5.83 24.09 22.46
N GLU A 42 -6.64 24.76 21.63
CA GLU A 42 -6.96 26.18 21.77
C GLU A 42 -7.84 26.46 23.01
N ASN A 43 -8.80 25.58 23.29
CA ASN A 43 -9.63 25.62 24.51
C ASN A 43 -8.83 25.27 25.78
N ALA A 44 -7.88 24.34 25.69
CA ALA A 44 -6.97 24.03 26.81
C ALA A 44 -6.00 25.18 27.12
N THR A 45 -5.56 25.91 26.09
CA THR A 45 -4.66 27.07 26.22
C THR A 45 -5.39 28.27 26.83
N SER A 46 -6.67 28.48 26.50
CA SER A 46 -7.48 29.56 27.07
C SER A 46 -7.85 29.32 28.55
N SER A 47 -7.95 28.05 28.97
CA SER A 47 -8.20 27.67 30.38
C SER A 47 -7.01 27.95 31.31
N MET A 48 -5.77 27.87 30.80
CA MET A 48 -4.57 28.12 31.60
C MET A 48 -4.29 29.61 31.88
N GLN A 49 -5.01 30.54 31.24
CA GLN A 49 -4.81 31.99 31.38
C GLN A 49 -5.71 32.67 32.42
N SER A 50 -6.61 31.96 33.12
CA SER A 50 -7.60 32.58 34.02
C SER A 50 -7.55 32.18 35.50
N ALA A 51 -6.46 31.62 36.02
CA ALA A 51 -6.33 31.33 37.47
C ALA A 51 -5.52 32.44 38.20
N PRO A 52 -6.07 33.14 39.21
CA PRO A 52 -5.38 34.24 39.87
C PRO A 52 -4.43 33.76 40.97
N ALA A 53 -3.30 34.46 41.09
CA ALA A 53 -2.32 34.31 42.16
C ALA A 53 -2.90 34.71 43.53
N SER A 54 -2.65 33.91 44.57
CA SER A 54 -2.94 34.26 45.96
C SER A 54 -1.74 33.92 46.86
N ALA A 55 -1.51 34.79 47.85
CA ALA A 55 -0.26 35.06 48.55
C ALA A 55 -0.16 34.42 49.96
N SER A 56 0.97 34.74 50.65
CA SER A 56 1.33 34.60 52.09
C SER A 56 2.20 33.37 52.45
N ALA A 57 3.26 33.40 53.27
CA ALA A 57 3.95 34.37 54.14
C ALA A 57 5.43 33.87 54.44
N PRO A 58 6.32 34.63 55.14
CA PRO A 58 7.79 34.41 55.17
C PRO A 58 8.33 33.60 56.38
N PRO A 59 9.58 33.08 56.36
CA PRO A 59 10.19 32.38 57.50
C PRO A 59 11.01 33.32 58.42
N PRO A 60 11.19 32.98 59.72
CA PRO A 60 11.89 33.83 60.69
C PRO A 60 13.42 33.67 60.65
N ALA A 61 14.09 34.75 61.03
CA ALA A 61 15.53 34.88 61.15
C ALA A 61 16.08 34.38 62.50
N ALA A 62 17.26 33.75 62.46
CA ALA A 62 18.32 33.62 63.50
C ALA A 62 19.28 32.51 63.01
N ASN A 63 20.60 32.54 63.10
CA ASN A 63 21.60 33.39 63.73
C ASN A 63 23.01 32.96 63.20
N GLU A 64 24.01 33.79 63.49
CA GLU A 64 25.37 33.79 62.97
C GLU A 64 26.26 32.56 63.27
N SER A 65 27.17 32.28 62.33
CA SER A 65 28.65 32.24 62.50
C SER A 65 29.35 30.99 61.95
N ALA A 66 30.52 31.25 61.34
CA ALA A 66 31.61 30.36 60.95
C ALA A 66 31.64 29.77 59.52
N GLY A 67 32.66 30.19 58.76
CA GLY A 67 33.30 29.36 57.72
C GLY A 67 32.99 29.71 56.27
N MET A 68 33.56 30.79 55.75
CA MET A 68 33.53 31.12 54.32
C MET A 68 34.40 30.13 53.51
N ASN A 69 33.81 29.14 52.85
CA ASN A 69 34.46 28.35 51.80
C ASN A 69 33.98 28.84 50.42
N PRO A 70 34.84 29.44 49.57
CA PRO A 70 34.44 30.06 48.29
C PRO A 70 33.94 29.10 47.19
N LEU A 71 33.82 27.80 47.45
CA LEU A 71 33.41 26.78 46.48
C LEU A 71 31.96 26.29 46.64
N ALA A 72 31.18 26.90 47.53
CA ALA A 72 29.79 26.53 47.75
C ALA A 72 28.77 27.21 46.79
N TYR A 73 29.23 28.12 45.92
CA TYR A 73 28.36 28.91 45.03
C TYR A 73 28.44 28.53 43.54
N LEU A 74 28.83 27.28 43.23
CA LEU A 74 28.49 26.74 41.92
C LEU A 74 27.07 26.19 41.99
N PRO A 75 26.16 26.57 41.07
CA PRO A 75 24.87 25.90 40.97
C PRO A 75 25.19 24.45 40.65
N LYS A 76 25.02 23.59 41.64
CA LYS A 76 25.14 22.17 41.45
C LYS A 76 24.00 21.79 40.53
N VAL A 77 24.30 21.63 39.24
CA VAL A 77 23.45 20.89 38.32
C VAL A 77 23.52 19.45 38.82
N GLU A 78 22.74 19.16 39.85
CA GLU A 78 22.44 17.80 40.26
C GLU A 78 21.61 17.21 39.13
N LEU A 79 22.30 16.65 38.13
CA LEU A 79 21.77 15.57 37.31
C LEU A 79 21.04 14.63 38.28
N PRO A 80 19.73 14.36 38.10
CA PRO A 80 18.93 13.65 39.08
C PRO A 80 19.60 12.31 39.36
N VAL A 81 20.26 12.23 40.51
CA VAL A 81 21.03 11.07 40.94
C VAL A 81 20.04 9.96 41.25
N ALA A 82 20.05 8.98 40.35
CA ALA A 82 19.95 7.57 40.64
C ALA A 82 18.78 7.12 41.53
N ALA A 83 17.60 7.04 40.94
CA ALA A 83 16.78 5.87 41.22
C ALA A 83 17.47 4.68 40.54
N LYS A 84 18.27 3.89 41.28
CA LYS A 84 18.84 2.59 40.85
C LYS A 84 17.69 1.60 40.59
N ARG A 85 16.88 1.84 39.56
CA ARG A 85 15.91 0.87 39.07
C ARG A 85 16.66 -0.06 38.12
N PRO A 86 16.56 -1.39 38.28
CA PRO A 86 17.11 -2.30 37.28
C PRO A 86 16.50 -1.94 35.92
N VAL A 87 17.34 -1.84 34.90
CA VAL A 87 16.87 -1.60 33.52
C VAL A 87 16.09 -2.84 33.11
N THR A 88 14.76 -2.75 33.11
CA THR A 88 13.90 -3.88 32.70
C THR A 88 13.32 -3.67 31.32
N THR A 89 13.26 -2.42 30.84
CA THR A 89 12.50 -2.07 29.64
C THR A 89 13.29 -1.23 28.66
N LEU A 90 13.09 -1.48 27.36
CA LEU A 90 13.68 -0.73 26.25
C LEU A 90 13.39 0.79 26.33
N ASN A 91 12.23 1.17 26.85
CA ASN A 91 11.89 2.57 27.12
C ASN A 91 12.88 3.23 28.09
N ASP A 92 13.35 2.52 29.14
CA ASP A 92 14.30 3.09 30.09
C ASP A 92 15.65 3.40 29.44
N VAL A 93 16.00 2.64 28.39
CA VAL A 93 17.21 2.85 27.60
C VAL A 93 17.06 4.04 26.66
N ILE A 94 15.94 4.13 25.96
CA ILE A 94 15.66 5.20 24.99
C ILE A 94 15.51 6.57 25.67
N TYR A 95 14.88 6.64 26.84
CA TYR A 95 14.67 7.87 27.59
C TYR A 95 15.78 8.18 28.60
N TRP A 96 16.93 7.50 28.53
CA TRP A 96 18.11 7.75 29.37
C TRP A 96 17.82 7.77 30.89
N ARG A 97 16.87 6.93 31.35
CA ARG A 97 16.46 6.89 32.76
C ARG A 97 17.61 6.48 33.69
N ASN A 98 18.57 5.70 33.17
CA ASN A 98 19.81 5.31 33.84
C ASN A 98 21.04 5.73 33.01
N PRO A 99 21.59 6.93 33.23
CA PRO A 99 22.58 7.54 32.33
C PRO A 99 23.86 6.72 32.14
N LEU A 100 24.25 5.91 33.14
CA LEU A 100 25.42 5.04 33.04
C LEU A 100 25.21 3.88 32.06
N VAL A 101 24.08 3.17 32.15
CA VAL A 101 23.80 2.01 31.28
C VAL A 101 23.48 2.50 29.87
N THR A 102 22.66 3.54 29.75
CA THR A 102 22.29 4.10 28.45
C THR A 102 23.48 4.76 27.76
N GLY A 103 24.37 5.41 28.52
CA GLY A 103 25.63 5.95 28.02
C GLY A 103 26.58 4.86 27.48
N ILE A 104 26.67 3.70 28.14
CA ILE A 104 27.46 2.56 27.63
C ILE A 104 26.84 2.00 26.34
N VAL A 105 25.52 1.80 26.29
CA VAL A 105 24.82 1.31 25.09
C VAL A 105 24.96 2.29 23.93
N PHE A 106 24.80 3.58 24.19
CA PHE A 106 25.00 4.63 23.19
C PHE A 106 26.47 4.71 22.74
N GLY A 107 27.43 4.63 23.66
CA GLY A 107 28.87 4.63 23.34
C GLY A 107 29.27 3.44 22.49
N THR A 108 28.82 2.24 22.84
CA THR A 108 29.07 1.02 22.04
C THR A 108 28.45 1.11 20.65
N PHE A 109 27.22 1.62 20.54
CA PHE A 109 26.60 1.95 19.25
C PHE A 109 27.48 2.89 18.42
N ASN A 110 27.92 4.01 18.98
CA ASN A 110 28.75 4.99 18.28
C ASN A 110 30.11 4.42 17.83
N VAL A 111 30.76 3.62 18.68
CA VAL A 111 32.05 2.98 18.34
C VAL A 111 31.89 1.98 17.21
N VAL A 112 30.85 1.14 17.25
CA VAL A 112 30.57 0.17 16.17
C VAL A 112 30.30 0.88 14.86
N PHE A 113 29.48 1.95 14.87
CA PHE A 113 29.21 2.74 13.67
C PHE A 113 30.43 3.51 13.17
N MET A 114 31.27 4.05 14.05
CA MET A 114 32.57 4.64 13.69
C MET A 114 33.47 3.63 12.97
N LEU A 115 33.54 2.39 13.44
CA LEU A 115 34.29 1.33 12.76
C LEU A 115 33.75 1.03 11.35
N VAL A 116 32.43 1.08 11.15
CA VAL A 116 31.81 0.91 9.83
C VAL A 116 32.11 2.11 8.92
N LEU A 117 32.00 3.32 9.45
CA LEU A 117 32.20 4.56 8.69
C LEU A 117 33.66 4.81 8.30
N PHE A 118 34.60 4.66 9.23
CA PHE A 118 36.02 4.95 9.01
C PHE A 118 36.84 3.71 8.63
N GLY A 119 36.45 2.53 9.10
CA GLY A 119 37.20 1.29 8.88
C GLY A 119 36.99 0.64 7.51
N LYS A 120 36.15 1.22 6.63
CA LYS A 120 35.73 0.63 5.34
C LYS A 120 35.18 -0.81 5.48
N TYR A 121 34.76 -1.20 6.68
CA TYR A 121 34.17 -2.50 6.96
C TYR A 121 32.68 -2.44 6.72
N SER A 122 32.14 -3.39 5.94
CA SER A 122 30.68 -3.56 5.84
C SER A 122 30.11 -3.92 7.23
N PHE A 123 28.88 -3.48 7.52
CA PHE A 123 28.15 -3.81 8.75
C PHE A 123 28.15 -5.32 9.02
N LEU A 124 27.95 -6.13 7.98
CA LEU A 124 27.96 -7.58 8.06
C LEU A 124 29.31 -8.14 8.56
N ARG A 125 30.42 -7.51 8.16
CA ARG A 125 31.77 -7.94 8.57
C ARG A 125 32.03 -7.63 10.03
N VAL A 126 31.60 -6.46 10.53
CA VAL A 126 31.73 -6.11 11.94
C VAL A 126 30.90 -7.06 12.80
N PHE A 127 29.62 -7.29 12.43
CA PHE A 127 28.75 -8.23 13.13
C PHE A 127 29.31 -9.66 13.14
N SER A 128 29.73 -10.16 11.97
CA SER A 128 30.31 -11.50 11.85
C SER A 128 31.57 -11.66 12.71
N SER A 129 32.47 -10.67 12.69
CA SER A 129 33.68 -10.69 13.50
C SER A 129 33.40 -10.64 15.01
N ALA A 130 32.43 -9.84 15.44
CA ALA A 130 32.01 -9.76 16.84
C ALA A 130 31.37 -11.07 17.32
N ALA A 131 30.54 -11.71 16.48
CA ALA A 131 29.95 -13.00 16.76
C ALA A 131 31.02 -14.09 16.89
N VAL A 132 31.99 -14.13 15.97
CA VAL A 132 33.13 -15.07 16.04
C VAL A 132 33.96 -14.82 17.31
N PHE A 133 34.25 -13.56 17.64
CA PHE A 133 34.97 -13.21 18.87
C PHE A 133 34.21 -13.64 20.13
N TYR A 134 32.90 -13.39 20.20
CA TYR A 134 32.06 -13.80 21.33
C TYR A 134 32.04 -15.32 21.50
N LEU A 135 31.88 -16.06 20.40
CA LEU A 135 31.90 -17.52 20.42
C LEU A 135 33.28 -18.08 20.78
N LEU A 136 34.36 -17.48 20.27
CA LEU A 136 35.73 -17.86 20.61
C LEU A 136 36.01 -17.61 22.09
N LEU A 137 35.59 -16.45 22.62
CA LEU A 137 35.75 -16.13 24.03
C LEU A 137 34.93 -17.09 24.91
N GLY A 138 33.69 -17.39 24.53
CA GLY A 138 32.87 -18.39 25.22
C GLY A 138 33.51 -19.78 25.20
N LEU A 139 34.07 -20.18 24.06
CA LEU A 139 34.80 -21.44 23.92
C LEU A 139 36.04 -21.46 24.83
N LEU A 140 36.82 -20.39 24.87
CA LEU A 140 37.99 -20.25 25.73
C LEU A 140 37.62 -20.25 27.22
N ILE A 141 36.52 -19.59 27.60
CA ILE A 141 36.05 -19.57 28.99
C ILE A 141 35.57 -20.97 29.40
N VAL A 142 34.77 -21.65 28.59
CA VAL A 142 34.23 -22.98 28.93
C VAL A 142 35.32 -24.05 28.90
N ASN A 143 36.20 -24.05 27.90
CA ASN A 143 37.27 -25.04 27.80
C ASN A 143 38.44 -24.71 28.72
N GLY A 144 38.76 -23.42 28.91
CA GLY A 144 39.75 -22.96 29.86
C GLY A 144 39.32 -23.19 31.31
N SER A 145 38.05 -22.94 31.65
CA SER A 145 37.53 -23.32 32.97
C SER A 145 37.55 -24.83 33.20
N LYS A 146 37.23 -25.66 32.20
CA LYS A 146 37.40 -27.12 32.30
C LYS A 146 38.86 -27.54 32.51
N LEU A 147 39.80 -26.88 31.83
CA LEU A 147 41.24 -27.12 31.99
C LEU A 147 41.72 -26.71 33.38
N LEU A 148 41.25 -25.58 33.92
CA LEU A 148 41.62 -25.05 35.24
C LEU A 148 40.93 -25.78 36.41
N VAL A 149 39.67 -26.23 36.24
CA VAL A 149 38.94 -27.08 37.20
C VAL A 149 39.49 -28.52 37.22
N GLY A 150 40.33 -28.90 36.25
CA GLY A 150 41.20 -30.07 36.36
C GLY A 150 42.33 -29.92 37.40
N PHE A 151 42.68 -28.68 37.76
CA PHE A 151 43.73 -28.33 38.73
C PHE A 151 43.20 -27.73 40.05
N THR A 152 41.94 -27.29 40.11
CA THR A 152 41.28 -26.77 41.31
C THR A 152 39.97 -27.49 41.59
N GLU A 153 39.61 -27.62 42.87
CA GLU A 153 38.46 -28.38 43.36
C GLU A 153 37.18 -28.13 42.53
N LYS A 154 36.45 -29.21 42.24
CA LYS A 154 35.40 -29.37 41.22
C LYS A 154 34.34 -28.26 41.27
N ALA A 155 34.60 -27.10 40.67
CA ALA A 155 33.64 -26.02 40.56
C ALA A 155 32.50 -26.45 39.61
N ARG A 156 31.28 -26.53 40.14
CA ARG A 156 30.09 -26.92 39.38
C ARG A 156 29.72 -25.76 38.42
N ILE A 157 30.16 -25.87 37.17
CA ILE A 157 29.83 -24.89 36.12
C ILE A 157 28.29 -24.83 36.00
N PRO A 158 27.65 -23.65 36.12
CA PRO A 158 26.20 -23.53 35.97
C PRO A 158 25.79 -23.94 34.54
N GLN A 159 24.88 -24.90 34.44
CA GLN A 159 24.30 -25.32 33.17
C GLN A 159 23.32 -24.24 32.70
N PRO A 160 23.40 -23.76 31.44
CA PRO A 160 22.45 -22.81 30.91
C PRO A 160 21.04 -23.40 30.92
N SER A 161 20.07 -22.64 31.45
CA SER A 161 18.66 -23.03 31.46
C SER A 161 18.07 -22.87 30.06
N TYR A 162 18.03 -23.98 29.31
CA TYR A 162 17.30 -24.06 28.04
C TYR A 162 15.80 -24.24 28.33
N GLY A 163 14.93 -23.48 27.64
CA GLY A 163 13.47 -23.67 27.71
C GLY A 163 12.68 -22.62 28.48
N ALA A 164 13.27 -21.52 28.95
CA ALA A 164 12.49 -20.38 29.39
C ALA A 164 11.76 -19.74 28.18
N GLU A 165 10.46 -19.48 28.32
CA GLU A 165 9.70 -18.75 27.31
C GLU A 165 10.07 -17.27 27.39
N TYR A 166 11.09 -16.86 26.63
CA TYR A 166 11.62 -15.49 26.63
C TYR A 166 10.68 -14.47 25.97
N ILE A 167 9.64 -14.94 25.27
CA ILE A 167 8.71 -14.11 24.51
C ILE A 167 7.30 -14.42 24.97
N ASP A 168 6.66 -13.46 25.66
CA ASP A 168 5.26 -13.58 26.04
C ASP A 168 4.35 -13.50 24.81
N LYS A 169 3.84 -14.65 24.36
CA LYS A 169 2.97 -14.76 23.19
C LYS A 169 1.78 -13.82 23.26
N LYS A 170 1.21 -13.55 24.45
CA LYS A 170 -0.01 -12.74 24.60
C LYS A 170 0.22 -11.27 24.26
N VAL A 171 1.43 -10.75 24.52
CA VAL A 171 1.80 -9.36 24.21
C VAL A 171 2.21 -9.21 22.74
N TRP A 172 2.89 -10.22 22.18
CA TRP A 172 3.50 -10.13 20.86
C TRP A 172 2.55 -10.50 19.72
N LEU A 173 1.64 -11.45 19.90
CA LEU A 173 0.67 -11.88 18.87
C LEU A 173 -0.10 -10.70 18.23
N PRO A 174 -0.76 -9.80 18.98
CA PRO A 174 -1.53 -8.70 18.37
C PRO A 174 -0.63 -7.69 17.63
N ARG A 175 0.61 -7.50 18.09
CA ARG A 175 1.58 -6.62 17.42
C ARG A 175 2.10 -7.24 16.13
N ILE A 176 2.33 -8.55 16.13
CA ILE A 176 2.73 -9.32 14.95
C ILE A 176 1.59 -9.29 13.91
N GLU A 177 0.35 -9.57 14.29
CA GLU A 177 -0.80 -9.53 13.37
C GLU A 177 -0.99 -8.15 12.74
N LYS A 178 -0.89 -7.08 13.54
CA LYS A 178 -0.93 -5.70 13.03
C LYS A 178 0.21 -5.42 12.04
N SER A 179 1.41 -5.91 12.31
CA SER A 179 2.56 -5.76 11.42
C SER A 179 2.36 -6.51 10.11
N ILE A 180 1.86 -7.75 10.15
CA ILE A 180 1.57 -8.58 8.96
C ILE A 180 0.52 -7.90 8.10
N ALA A 181 -0.58 -7.43 8.69
CA ALA A 181 -1.63 -6.72 7.95
C ALA A 181 -1.09 -5.45 7.25
N THR A 182 -0.21 -4.72 7.92
CA THR A 182 0.41 -3.51 7.37
C THR A 182 1.35 -3.85 6.21
N VAL A 183 2.18 -4.88 6.37
CA VAL A 183 3.11 -5.34 5.32
C VAL A 183 2.33 -5.82 4.10
N ASN A 184 1.31 -6.66 4.29
CA ASN A 184 0.49 -7.17 3.20
C ASN A 184 -0.19 -6.03 2.43
N LYS A 185 -0.80 -5.08 3.13
CA LYS A 185 -1.40 -3.89 2.50
C LYS A 185 -0.37 -3.06 1.73
N THR A 186 0.84 -2.92 2.26
CA THR A 186 1.93 -2.19 1.60
C THR A 186 2.40 -2.92 0.34
N MET A 187 2.46 -4.26 0.39
CA MET A 187 2.81 -5.09 -0.76
C MET A 187 1.74 -5.01 -1.84
N ASP A 188 0.45 -5.05 -1.49
CA ASP A 188 -0.64 -4.87 -2.46
C ASP A 188 -0.54 -3.52 -3.18
N VAL A 189 -0.25 -2.44 -2.44
CA VAL A 189 -0.03 -1.10 -3.01
C VAL A 189 1.22 -1.08 -3.90
N LEU A 190 2.31 -1.70 -3.47
CA LEU A 190 3.55 -1.76 -4.24
C LEU A 190 3.34 -2.53 -5.55
N ILE A 191 2.68 -3.68 -5.50
CA ILE A 191 2.32 -4.47 -6.68
C ILE A 191 1.43 -3.64 -7.61
N ALA A 192 0.37 -3.01 -7.11
CA ALA A 192 -0.50 -2.17 -7.92
C ALA A 192 0.25 -1.00 -8.59
N ALA A 193 1.22 -0.41 -7.89
CA ALA A 193 2.08 0.65 -8.42
C ALA A 193 3.07 0.11 -9.46
N LEU A 194 3.69 -1.05 -9.24
CA LEU A 194 4.63 -1.68 -10.17
C LEU A 194 3.94 -2.17 -11.46
N TYR A 195 2.71 -2.66 -11.36
CA TYR A 195 1.88 -3.03 -12.52
C TYR A 195 1.23 -1.83 -13.22
N CYS A 196 1.55 -0.60 -12.80
CA CYS A 196 1.01 0.64 -13.37
C CYS A 196 -0.52 0.68 -13.44
N VAL A 197 -1.21 0.01 -12.50
CA VAL A 197 -2.69 0.01 -12.45
C VAL A 197 -3.20 1.43 -12.21
N ASP A 198 -2.52 2.16 -11.32
CA ASP A 198 -2.77 3.57 -11.02
C ASP A 198 -1.59 4.44 -11.47
N SER A 199 -1.64 4.96 -12.71
CA SER A 199 -0.56 5.76 -13.31
C SER A 199 -0.09 6.95 -12.44
N LYS A 200 -1.01 7.59 -11.72
CA LYS A 200 -0.69 8.70 -10.79
C LYS A 200 0.14 8.24 -9.59
N ARG A 201 -0.21 7.11 -8.97
CA ARG A 201 0.49 6.57 -7.80
C ARG A 201 1.85 6.02 -8.19
N THR A 202 1.94 5.36 -9.33
CA THR A 202 3.22 4.91 -9.90
C THR A 202 4.16 6.08 -10.18
N LEU A 203 3.65 7.18 -10.75
CA LEU A 203 4.45 8.38 -11.01
C LEU A 203 4.97 9.01 -9.70
N GLN A 204 4.12 9.11 -8.67
CA GLN A 204 4.52 9.60 -7.36
C GLN A 204 5.62 8.73 -6.73
N LEU A 205 5.47 7.40 -6.80
CA LEU A 205 6.45 6.44 -6.30
C LEU A 205 7.79 6.57 -7.05
N MET A 206 7.75 6.74 -8.38
CA MET A 206 8.93 6.93 -9.21
C MET A 206 9.69 8.22 -8.86
N VAL A 207 8.96 9.33 -8.71
CA VAL A 207 9.55 10.60 -8.27
C VAL A 207 10.14 10.45 -6.86
N ALA A 208 9.42 9.79 -5.95
CA ALA A 208 9.90 9.56 -4.58
C ALA A 208 11.20 8.74 -4.55
N PHE A 209 11.28 7.63 -5.31
CA PHE A 209 12.51 6.83 -5.40
C PHE A 209 13.65 7.57 -6.10
N TYR A 210 13.36 8.39 -7.11
CA TYR A 210 14.37 9.23 -7.75
C TYR A 210 14.95 10.23 -6.74
N LEU A 211 14.11 10.94 -5.97
CA LEU A 211 14.58 11.85 -4.92
C LEU A 211 15.37 11.12 -3.85
N LEU A 212 14.93 9.92 -3.45
CA LEU A 212 15.68 9.07 -2.51
C LEU A 212 17.04 8.68 -3.08
N SER A 213 17.13 8.40 -4.39
CA SER A 213 18.40 8.12 -5.06
C SER A 213 19.33 9.34 -5.10
N LEU A 214 18.80 10.56 -5.16
CA LEU A 214 19.60 11.78 -5.08
C LEU A 214 20.22 11.91 -3.69
N VAL A 215 19.44 11.67 -2.63
CA VAL A 215 19.94 11.68 -1.25
C VAL A 215 21.05 10.64 -1.08
N GLY A 216 20.87 9.44 -1.61
CA GLY A 216 21.88 8.36 -1.57
C GLY A 216 23.18 8.65 -2.35
N ARG A 217 23.19 9.62 -3.27
CA ARG A 217 24.44 10.08 -3.92
C ARG A 217 25.23 11.04 -3.04
N VAL A 218 24.54 11.84 -2.23
CA VAL A 218 25.15 12.87 -1.37
C VAL A 218 25.63 12.28 -0.06
N ILE A 219 24.88 11.32 0.50
CA ILE A 219 25.11 10.74 1.81
C ILE A 219 25.39 9.24 1.65
N PRO A 220 26.52 8.72 2.16
CA PRO A 220 26.75 7.28 2.23
C PRO A 220 25.62 6.58 2.99
N ASP A 221 25.20 5.41 2.52
CA ASP A 221 24.16 4.58 3.12
C ASP A 221 24.43 4.29 4.62
N ALA A 222 25.68 4.04 4.98
CA ALA A 222 26.10 3.85 6.37
C ALA A 222 25.89 5.11 7.24
N VAL A 223 26.08 6.31 6.69
CA VAL A 223 25.87 7.58 7.40
C VAL A 223 24.38 7.80 7.63
N LEU A 224 23.53 7.49 6.64
CA LEU A 224 22.08 7.61 6.79
C LEU A 224 21.55 6.70 7.92
N ILE A 225 22.00 5.45 7.98
CA ILE A 225 21.62 4.51 9.04
C ILE A 225 22.11 5.01 10.41
N TYR A 226 23.34 5.53 10.48
CA TYR A 226 23.87 6.13 11.69
C TYR A 226 23.03 7.31 12.18
N LEU A 227 22.62 8.22 11.29
CA LEU A 227 21.76 9.36 11.64
C LEU A 227 20.39 8.90 12.17
N VAL A 228 19.79 7.87 11.57
CA VAL A 228 18.53 7.30 12.07
C VAL A 228 18.72 6.71 13.47
N GLY A 229 19.76 5.91 13.70
CA GLY A 229 20.04 5.39 15.04
C GLY A 229 20.33 6.49 16.06
N LEU A 230 21.11 7.50 15.67
CA LEU A 230 21.42 8.66 16.50
C LEU A 230 20.14 9.40 16.91
N THR A 231 19.26 9.69 15.94
CA THR A 231 17.98 10.37 16.21
C THR A 231 17.07 9.54 17.11
N ILE A 232 17.01 8.21 16.98
CA ILE A 232 16.21 7.37 17.89
C ILE A 232 16.68 7.50 19.35
N PHE A 233 17.99 7.64 19.58
CA PHE A 233 18.55 7.76 20.93
C PHE A 233 18.57 9.20 21.49
N THR A 234 18.68 10.21 20.63
CA THR A 234 18.81 11.61 21.05
C THR A 234 17.50 12.39 20.98
N ALA A 235 16.65 12.14 19.97
CA ALA A 235 15.40 12.87 19.78
C ALA A 235 14.44 12.79 20.99
N PRO A 236 14.19 11.63 21.63
CA PRO A 236 13.27 11.59 22.76
C PRO A 236 13.79 12.39 23.97
N VAL A 237 15.08 12.32 24.26
CA VAL A 237 15.71 13.08 25.35
C VAL A 237 15.72 14.58 25.08
N VAL A 238 16.06 14.97 23.85
CA VAL A 238 16.04 16.38 23.43
C VAL A 238 14.61 16.91 23.46
N TYR A 239 13.62 16.11 23.07
CA TYR A 239 12.22 16.50 23.10
C TYR A 239 11.68 16.67 24.53
N GLU A 240 12.05 15.81 25.48
CA GLU A 240 11.63 15.97 26.88
C GLU A 240 12.21 17.26 27.51
N ASN A 241 13.46 17.62 27.18
CA ASN A 241 14.15 18.76 27.78
C ASN A 241 13.81 20.11 27.11
N TYR A 242 13.51 20.14 25.81
CA TYR A 242 13.33 21.36 25.02
C TYR A 242 11.97 21.43 24.31
N LYS A 243 10.95 20.77 24.88
CA LYS A 243 9.64 20.58 24.24
C LYS A 243 9.03 21.88 23.70
N GLU A 244 8.94 22.90 24.55
CA GLU A 244 8.25 24.16 24.23
C GLU A 244 8.96 24.93 23.10
N GLU A 245 10.29 25.00 23.16
CA GLU A 245 11.09 25.63 22.11
C GLU A 245 10.98 24.88 20.78
N ILE A 246 11.06 23.55 20.82
CA ILE A 246 10.92 22.70 19.63
C ILE A 246 9.53 22.88 19.02
N ASP A 247 8.46 22.88 19.81
CA ASP A 247 7.09 23.04 19.31
C ASP A 247 6.89 24.41 18.64
N VAL A 248 7.45 25.49 19.20
CA VAL A 248 7.43 26.82 18.56
C VAL A 248 8.18 26.83 17.22
N HIS A 249 9.36 26.21 17.16
CA HIS A 249 10.14 26.11 15.92
C HIS A 249 9.46 25.21 14.88
N LEU A 250 8.82 24.11 15.31
CA LEU A 250 8.07 23.22 14.42
C LEU A 250 6.87 23.93 13.80
N VAL A 251 6.15 24.77 14.54
CA VAL A 251 5.06 25.58 13.97
C VAL A 251 5.59 26.55 12.91
N LYS A 252 6.72 27.23 13.16
CA LYS A 252 7.35 28.12 12.18
C LYS A 252 7.79 27.36 10.92
N ILE A 253 8.48 26.22 11.08
CA ILE A 253 8.93 25.39 9.96
C ILE A 253 7.73 24.87 9.16
N LYS A 254 6.68 24.39 9.83
CA LYS A 254 5.45 23.93 9.15
C LYS A 254 4.81 25.03 8.32
N LYS A 255 4.71 26.26 8.85
CA LYS A 255 4.18 27.42 8.11
C LYS A 255 5.04 27.73 6.87
N MET A 256 6.36 27.79 7.02
CA MET A 256 7.28 28.01 5.89
C MET A 256 7.14 26.92 4.83
N LEU A 257 7.11 25.66 5.25
CA LEU A 257 6.99 24.52 4.34
C LEU A 257 5.66 24.52 3.58
N GLN A 258 4.56 24.87 4.27
CA GLN A 258 3.24 25.03 3.65
C GLN A 258 3.22 26.18 2.64
N GLU A 259 3.89 27.30 2.95
CA GLU A 259 4.02 28.42 2.02
C GLU A 259 4.81 28.03 0.76
N TYR A 260 5.96 27.36 0.92
CA TYR A 260 6.74 26.85 -0.21
C TYR A 260 5.98 25.79 -1.01
N TYR A 261 5.24 24.90 -0.35
CA TYR A 261 4.39 23.91 -1.02
C TYR A 261 3.26 24.58 -1.81
N ALA A 262 2.61 25.60 -1.25
CA ALA A 262 1.57 26.36 -1.94
C ALA A 262 2.13 27.09 -3.17
N LYS A 263 3.29 27.73 -3.04
CA LYS A 263 3.99 28.37 -4.17
C LYS A 263 4.38 27.35 -5.25
N GLY A 264 4.93 26.21 -4.85
CA GLY A 264 5.28 25.12 -5.76
C GLY A 264 4.07 24.52 -6.48
N LYS A 265 2.95 24.36 -5.77
CA LYS A 265 1.68 23.88 -6.34
C LYS A 265 1.10 24.88 -7.34
N ALA A 266 1.06 26.18 -7.00
CA ALA A 266 0.57 27.21 -7.89
C ALA A 266 1.41 27.30 -9.19
N ALA A 267 2.74 27.28 -9.08
CA ALA A 267 3.64 27.28 -10.24
C ALA A 267 3.50 26.01 -11.10
N ALA A 268 3.24 24.86 -10.48
CA ALA A 268 2.98 23.61 -11.20
C ALA A 268 1.62 23.64 -11.94
N GLU A 269 0.59 24.20 -11.32
CA GLU A 269 -0.74 24.36 -11.92
C GLU A 269 -0.71 25.36 -13.09
N GLU A 270 0.00 26.48 -12.96
CA GLU A 270 0.20 27.46 -14.04
C GLU A 270 0.85 26.82 -15.27
N LYS A 271 1.99 26.13 -15.07
CA LYS A 271 2.69 25.41 -16.16
C LYS A 271 1.83 24.30 -16.76
N ALA A 272 1.02 23.60 -15.95
CA ALA A 272 0.11 22.58 -16.45
C ALA A 272 -1.01 23.18 -17.33
N VAL A 273 -1.53 24.36 -17.00
CA VAL A 273 -2.52 25.08 -17.81
C VAL A 273 -1.90 25.57 -19.12
N GLU A 274 -0.68 26.11 -19.09
CA GLU A 274 0.04 26.53 -20.28
C GLU A 274 0.27 25.36 -21.25
N LEU A 275 0.77 24.23 -20.74
CA LEU A 275 0.96 23.00 -21.52
C LEU A 275 -0.35 22.46 -22.10
N ARG A 276 -1.47 22.57 -21.37
CA ARG A 276 -2.80 22.21 -21.88
C ARG A 276 -3.21 23.08 -23.05
N LYS A 277 -3.07 24.41 -22.95
CA LYS A 277 -3.38 25.34 -24.06
C LYS A 277 -2.59 25.00 -25.32
N VAL A 278 -1.28 24.72 -25.18
CA VAL A 278 -0.43 24.31 -26.30
C VAL A 278 -0.86 22.97 -26.89
N ALA A 279 -1.24 22.00 -26.04
CA ALA A 279 -1.74 20.71 -26.50
C ALA A 279 -3.07 20.85 -27.25
N ASP A 280 -4.00 21.68 -26.76
CA ASP A 280 -5.31 21.90 -27.40
C ASP A 280 -5.16 22.57 -28.77
N VAL A 281 -4.30 23.58 -28.90
CA VAL A 281 -4.00 24.22 -30.20
C VAL A 281 -3.38 23.23 -31.18
N LYS A 282 -2.39 22.43 -30.75
CA LYS A 282 -1.78 21.40 -31.62
C LYS A 282 -2.77 20.31 -32.02
N MET A 283 -3.68 19.92 -31.13
CA MET A 283 -4.73 18.94 -31.46
C MET A 283 -5.76 19.51 -32.44
N ALA A 284 -6.09 20.80 -32.34
CA ALA A 284 -6.97 21.48 -33.30
C ALA A 284 -6.32 21.57 -34.69
N GLU A 285 -5.04 21.99 -34.76
CA GLU A 285 -4.28 22.08 -36.01
C GLU A 285 -4.12 20.69 -36.67
N LEU A 286 -3.82 19.65 -35.87
CA LEU A 286 -3.76 18.29 -36.37
C LEU A 286 -5.12 17.81 -36.91
N LYS A 287 -6.23 18.18 -36.25
CA LYS A 287 -7.58 17.85 -36.71
C LYS A 287 -7.91 18.54 -38.02
N GLU A 288 -7.54 19.81 -38.20
CA GLU A 288 -7.70 20.53 -39.47
C GLU A 288 -6.87 19.88 -40.59
N GLN A 289 -5.61 19.52 -40.34
CA GLN A 289 -4.78 18.82 -41.32
C GLN A 289 -5.38 17.46 -41.74
N VAL A 290 -5.92 16.70 -40.77
CA VAL A 290 -6.61 15.43 -41.06
C VAL A 290 -7.88 15.69 -41.87
N GLN A 291 -8.68 16.68 -41.49
CA GLN A 291 -9.91 17.05 -42.19
C GLN A 291 -9.60 17.42 -43.66
N GLN A 292 -8.66 18.35 -43.87
CA GLN A 292 -8.24 18.84 -45.18
C GLN A 292 -7.68 17.73 -46.08
N LYS A 293 -6.92 16.78 -45.51
CA LYS A 293 -6.35 15.65 -46.27
C LYS A 293 -7.37 14.55 -46.54
N SER A 294 -8.39 14.39 -45.68
CA SER A 294 -9.43 13.38 -45.82
C SER A 294 -10.55 13.75 -46.80
N GLN A 295 -10.89 15.03 -46.91
CA GLN A 295 -11.97 15.55 -47.76
C GLN A 295 -11.79 15.20 -49.27
N PRO A 296 -10.64 15.45 -49.90
CA PRO A 296 -10.45 15.11 -51.31
C PRO A 296 -10.35 13.60 -51.56
N LEU A 297 -9.89 12.82 -50.57
CA LEU A 297 -9.87 11.35 -50.66
C LEU A 297 -11.28 10.74 -50.57
N LEU A 298 -12.16 11.32 -49.76
CA LEU A 298 -13.57 10.95 -49.70
C LEU A 298 -14.29 11.31 -51.01
N GLU A 299 -14.03 12.48 -51.57
CA GLU A 299 -14.59 12.88 -52.88
C GLU A 299 -14.04 12.02 -54.03
N GLN A 300 -12.76 11.66 -54.05
CA GLN A 300 -12.23 10.73 -55.04
C GLN A 300 -12.83 9.33 -54.90
N SER A 301 -12.91 8.79 -53.68
CA SER A 301 -13.53 7.47 -53.45
C SER A 301 -15.02 7.45 -53.78
N GLY A 302 -15.74 8.55 -53.54
CA GLY A 302 -17.14 8.72 -53.89
C GLY A 302 -17.36 8.91 -55.39
N ALA A 303 -16.50 9.71 -56.06
CA ALA A 303 -16.55 9.92 -57.49
C ALA A 303 -16.18 8.65 -58.27
N ASP A 304 -15.21 7.86 -57.80
CA ASP A 304 -14.87 6.55 -58.36
C ASP A 304 -16.02 5.55 -58.18
N LEU A 305 -16.69 5.56 -57.02
CA LEU A 305 -17.85 4.70 -56.77
C LEU A 305 -19.07 5.10 -57.63
N VAL A 306 -19.30 6.40 -57.81
CA VAL A 306 -20.39 6.93 -58.67
C VAL A 306 -20.07 6.68 -60.15
N GLY A 307 -18.81 6.82 -60.58
CA GLY A 307 -18.36 6.46 -61.93
C GLY A 307 -18.50 4.96 -62.20
N GLN A 308 -18.16 4.10 -61.23
CA GLN A 308 -18.36 2.66 -61.31
C GLN A 308 -19.85 2.28 -61.32
N LEU A 309 -20.70 2.96 -60.55
CA LEU A 309 -22.15 2.75 -60.55
C LEU A 309 -22.83 3.28 -61.82
N SER A 310 -22.35 4.37 -62.40
CA SER A 310 -22.82 4.89 -63.70
C SER A 310 -22.47 3.93 -64.84
N GLN A 311 -21.22 3.45 -64.90
CA GLN A 311 -20.82 2.42 -65.86
C GLN A 311 -21.55 1.08 -65.64
N ALA A 312 -21.89 0.73 -64.40
CA ALA A 312 -22.71 -0.44 -64.10
C ALA A 312 -24.19 -0.24 -64.49
N GLY A 313 -24.72 0.98 -64.38
CA GLY A 313 -26.07 1.35 -64.81
C GLY A 313 -26.25 1.29 -66.32
N GLU A 314 -25.30 1.81 -67.09
CA GLU A 314 -25.30 1.71 -68.57
C GLU A 314 -25.12 0.25 -69.05
N LYS A 315 -24.32 -0.55 -68.33
CA LYS A 315 -24.19 -1.99 -68.60
C LYS A 315 -25.42 -2.80 -68.18
N MET A 316 -26.15 -2.39 -67.13
CA MET A 316 -27.41 -3.04 -66.74
C MET A 316 -28.56 -2.72 -67.69
N LEU A 317 -28.62 -1.50 -68.25
CA LEU A 317 -29.67 -1.12 -69.22
C LEU A 317 -29.51 -1.83 -70.57
N SER A 318 -28.30 -2.25 -70.94
CA SER A 318 -28.09 -3.10 -72.14
C SER A 318 -28.40 -4.59 -71.91
N TRP A 319 -28.44 -5.05 -70.65
CA TRP A 319 -28.80 -6.43 -70.30
C TRP A 319 -30.29 -6.62 -69.96
N ALA A 320 -31.02 -5.54 -69.64
CA ALA A 320 -32.42 -5.60 -69.23
C ALA A 320 -33.44 -5.84 -70.37
N CYS A 321 -33.00 -5.96 -71.63
CA CYS A 321 -33.87 -6.30 -72.76
C CYS A 321 -34.00 -7.82 -73.00
N GLY A 322 -33.49 -8.68 -72.11
CA GLY A 322 -33.56 -10.14 -72.24
C GLY A 322 -33.88 -10.85 -70.92
N ALA A 323 -35.16 -11.20 -70.77
CA ALA A 323 -35.71 -12.29 -69.93
C ALA A 323 -35.58 -12.22 -68.39
N LEU A 324 -36.75 -12.09 -67.72
CA LEU A 324 -37.04 -12.55 -66.36
C LEU A 324 -37.38 -14.08 -66.38
N PRO A 325 -37.24 -14.86 -65.29
CA PRO A 325 -38.01 -14.61 -64.06
C PRO A 325 -37.39 -14.97 -62.69
N ALA A 326 -37.90 -14.23 -61.68
CA ALA A 326 -38.27 -14.61 -60.31
C ALA A 326 -37.34 -15.48 -59.42
N ARG A 327 -36.80 -14.87 -58.35
CA ARG A 327 -37.19 -15.16 -56.94
C ARG A 327 -36.40 -14.32 -55.93
N LEU A 328 -37.16 -13.75 -54.99
CA LEU A 328 -36.88 -13.58 -53.55
C LEU A 328 -35.50 -13.07 -53.10
N ALA A 329 -35.46 -11.88 -52.51
CA ALA A 329 -35.27 -11.68 -51.06
C ALA A 329 -34.77 -10.26 -50.72
N ARG A 330 -35.42 -9.64 -49.71
CA ARG A 330 -34.89 -8.56 -48.84
C ARG A 330 -33.51 -8.96 -48.27
N PRO A 331 -32.59 -8.05 -47.85
CA PRO A 331 -32.91 -7.00 -46.87
C PRO A 331 -32.01 -5.73 -46.76
N ARG A 332 -32.53 -4.80 -45.94
CA ARG A 332 -31.89 -3.97 -44.89
C ARG A 332 -30.73 -3.02 -45.22
N ALA A 333 -31.07 -1.75 -45.03
CA ALA A 333 -30.22 -0.65 -44.61
C ALA A 333 -29.20 -1.03 -43.50
N ALA A 334 -27.99 -0.47 -43.63
CA ALA A 334 -27.02 -0.37 -42.56
C ALA A 334 -26.54 1.08 -42.48
N HIS A 335 -27.00 1.78 -41.44
CA HIS A 335 -26.39 3.00 -40.95
C HIS A 335 -25.04 2.66 -40.32
N CYS A 336 -23.98 3.34 -40.79
CA CYS A 336 -22.65 3.30 -40.19
C CYS A 336 -22.63 4.14 -38.91
N VAL A 337 -22.41 3.50 -37.77
CA VAL A 337 -21.95 4.17 -36.54
C VAL A 337 -20.60 3.55 -36.16
N VAL A 338 -19.61 4.44 -36.11
CA VAL A 338 -18.24 4.42 -35.57
C VAL A 338 -17.79 3.14 -34.83
N PRO A 339 -16.61 2.57 -35.14
CA PRO A 339 -16.10 1.39 -34.46
C PRO A 339 -15.52 1.72 -33.09
N LEU A 340 -16.21 1.30 -32.03
CA LEU A 340 -15.61 1.08 -30.71
C LEU A 340 -14.61 -0.08 -30.82
N ARG A 341 -13.40 0.10 -30.24
CA ARG A 341 -12.35 -0.91 -30.09
C ARG A 341 -12.90 -2.33 -29.94
N MET A 342 -12.62 -3.19 -30.94
CA MET A 342 -13.05 -4.58 -30.97
C MET A 342 -12.36 -5.41 -29.86
N LEU A 343 -13.03 -5.59 -28.73
CA LEU A 343 -12.80 -6.74 -27.88
C LEU A 343 -13.48 -7.95 -28.55
N ALA A 344 -12.70 -8.96 -28.94
CA ALA A 344 -13.13 -10.13 -29.70
C ALA A 344 -14.43 -10.73 -29.15
N GLN A 345 -15.53 -10.60 -29.88
CA GLN A 345 -16.84 -11.13 -29.48
C GLN A 345 -16.82 -12.67 -29.51
N PRO A 346 -17.60 -13.36 -28.65
CA PRO A 346 -17.80 -14.79 -28.79
C PRO A 346 -18.32 -15.13 -30.20
N SER A 347 -17.86 -16.25 -30.78
CA SER A 347 -18.19 -16.64 -32.14
C SER A 347 -19.70 -16.65 -32.40
N ARG A 348 -20.12 -16.14 -33.57
CA ARG A 348 -21.51 -16.24 -34.05
C ARG A 348 -21.93 -17.70 -34.29
N LYS A 349 -20.97 -18.56 -34.64
CA LYS A 349 -21.18 -20.01 -34.72
C LYS A 349 -21.36 -20.57 -33.31
N MET A 350 -22.48 -21.26 -33.10
CA MET A 350 -22.83 -21.86 -31.82
C MET A 350 -21.98 -23.13 -31.59
N PRO A 351 -21.47 -23.39 -30.36
CA PRO A 351 -20.70 -24.61 -30.09
C PRO A 351 -21.58 -25.86 -30.15
N ASP A 352 -21.06 -26.96 -30.70
CA ASP A 352 -21.82 -28.23 -30.79
C ASP A 352 -21.90 -28.96 -29.44
N LYS A 353 -20.92 -28.76 -28.55
CA LYS A 353 -20.86 -29.43 -27.25
C LYS A 353 -21.87 -28.83 -26.27
N THR A 354 -22.81 -29.65 -25.83
CA THR A 354 -23.77 -29.30 -24.78
C THR A 354 -23.34 -29.93 -23.46
N VAL A 355 -23.36 -29.15 -22.39
CA VAL A 355 -23.07 -29.62 -21.02
C VAL A 355 -24.25 -29.30 -20.12
N THR A 356 -24.46 -30.12 -19.10
CA THR A 356 -25.48 -29.86 -18.09
C THR A 356 -24.83 -29.32 -16.83
N ILE A 357 -25.36 -28.21 -16.32
CA ILE A 357 -24.87 -27.49 -15.15
C ILE A 357 -25.75 -27.87 -13.95
N PHE A 358 -25.12 -28.31 -12.88
CA PHE A 358 -25.77 -28.71 -11.64
C PHE A 358 -25.36 -27.80 -10.49
N CYS A 359 -26.27 -27.61 -9.53
CA CYS A 359 -25.95 -26.95 -8.27
C CYS A 359 -25.03 -27.84 -7.43
N ARG A 360 -23.93 -27.30 -6.90
CA ARG A 360 -23.00 -28.09 -6.07
C ARG A 360 -23.58 -28.50 -4.72
N LYS A 361 -24.52 -27.70 -4.17
CA LYS A 361 -25.11 -27.95 -2.85
C LYS A 361 -26.20 -29.05 -2.85
N CYS A 362 -27.08 -29.05 -3.84
CA CYS A 362 -28.24 -29.96 -3.88
C CYS A 362 -28.30 -30.88 -5.10
N THR A 363 -27.30 -30.79 -6.00
CA THR A 363 -27.19 -31.57 -7.24
C THR A 363 -28.37 -31.42 -8.22
N GLU A 364 -29.20 -30.41 -8.02
CA GLU A 364 -30.34 -30.12 -8.90
C GLU A 364 -29.86 -29.56 -10.26
N LYS A 365 -30.57 -29.93 -11.33
CA LYS A 365 -30.27 -29.47 -12.69
C LYS A 365 -30.64 -28.00 -12.82
N LEU A 366 -29.68 -27.15 -13.22
CA LEU A 366 -29.90 -25.71 -13.38
C LEU A 366 -30.10 -25.33 -14.83
N PHE A 367 -29.11 -25.62 -15.69
CA PHE A 367 -29.16 -25.24 -17.11
C PHE A 367 -28.58 -26.33 -18.00
N LYS A 368 -29.07 -26.39 -19.23
CA LYS A 368 -28.41 -27.08 -20.34
C LYS A 368 -27.74 -26.03 -21.22
N TYR A 369 -26.42 -26.08 -21.37
CA TYR A 369 -25.63 -24.98 -21.92
C TYR A 369 -24.68 -25.45 -23.02
N ARG A 370 -24.62 -24.69 -24.13
CA ARG A 370 -23.65 -24.95 -25.20
C ARG A 370 -22.29 -24.33 -24.90
N LYS A 371 -21.33 -25.17 -24.51
CA LYS A 371 -20.01 -24.75 -24.04
C LYS A 371 -19.01 -24.68 -25.18
N GLY A 372 -18.40 -23.50 -25.34
CA GLY A 372 -17.24 -23.31 -26.21
C GLY A 372 -15.94 -23.49 -25.42
N GLY A 373 -15.05 -24.38 -25.88
CA GLY A 373 -13.74 -24.63 -25.29
C GLY A 373 -13.74 -25.61 -24.10
N ASN A 374 -12.54 -26.02 -23.67
CA ASN A 374 -12.35 -27.08 -22.67
C ASN A 374 -12.16 -26.59 -21.23
N GLY A 375 -11.97 -25.28 -21.00
CA GLY A 375 -11.70 -24.71 -19.66
C GLY A 375 -12.89 -24.71 -18.68
N ALA A 376 -12.65 -24.23 -17.45
CA ALA A 376 -13.69 -24.13 -16.41
C ALA A 376 -14.81 -23.15 -16.81
N LEU A 377 -16.05 -23.48 -16.42
CA LEU A 377 -17.22 -22.67 -16.74
C LEU A 377 -17.41 -21.55 -15.71
N VAL A 378 -16.76 -20.42 -15.93
CA VAL A 378 -16.87 -19.22 -15.06
C VAL A 378 -18.01 -18.29 -15.51
N LYS A 379 -18.35 -18.31 -16.80
CA LYS A 379 -19.29 -17.40 -17.46
C LYS A 379 -20.27 -18.19 -18.33
N CYS A 380 -21.55 -17.93 -18.18
CA CYS A 380 -22.63 -18.53 -18.96
C CYS A 380 -23.35 -17.43 -19.74
N TRP A 381 -23.29 -17.47 -21.07
CA TRP A 381 -23.99 -16.49 -21.92
C TRP A 381 -25.46 -16.87 -22.03
N LEU A 382 -26.38 -15.92 -21.80
CA LEU A 382 -27.83 -16.22 -21.84
C LEU A 382 -28.25 -16.77 -23.22
N GLU A 383 -27.67 -16.25 -24.30
CA GLU A 383 -27.91 -16.68 -25.68
C GLU A 383 -27.49 -18.13 -25.99
N ARG A 384 -26.73 -18.79 -25.10
CA ARG A 384 -26.25 -20.17 -25.28
C ARG A 384 -26.92 -21.18 -24.35
N ILE A 385 -27.87 -20.74 -23.53
CA ILE A 385 -28.71 -21.61 -22.70
C ILE A 385 -29.74 -22.27 -23.62
N VAL A 386 -29.79 -23.59 -23.59
CA VAL A 386 -30.73 -24.41 -24.37
C VAL A 386 -32.02 -24.62 -23.58
N GLU A 387 -31.88 -24.96 -22.30
CA GLU A 387 -32.99 -25.22 -21.38
C GLU A 387 -32.67 -24.57 -20.02
N ASP A 388 -33.65 -23.87 -19.46
CA ASP A 388 -33.61 -23.25 -18.14
C ASP A 388 -34.56 -23.99 -17.18
N PHE A 389 -34.02 -24.50 -16.07
CA PHE A 389 -34.76 -25.23 -15.04
C PHE A 389 -34.91 -24.40 -13.74
N THR A 390 -34.53 -23.13 -13.75
CA THR A 390 -34.64 -22.23 -12.60
C THR A 390 -36.03 -21.58 -12.54
N ARG A 391 -36.55 -21.35 -11.32
CA ARG A 391 -37.81 -20.61 -11.10
C ARG A 391 -37.57 -19.11 -11.05
N GLU A 392 -36.44 -18.72 -10.50
CA GLU A 392 -35.97 -17.35 -10.37
C GLU A 392 -34.54 -17.28 -10.90
N PRO A 393 -34.18 -16.27 -11.73
CA PRO A 393 -32.86 -16.21 -12.33
C PRO A 393 -31.77 -16.13 -11.27
N CYS A 394 -30.66 -16.85 -11.48
CA CYS A 394 -29.51 -16.93 -10.58
C CYS A 394 -29.74 -17.64 -9.23
N VAL A 395 -30.96 -18.12 -8.93
CA VAL A 395 -31.30 -18.81 -7.67
C VAL A 395 -31.66 -20.28 -7.95
N CYS A 396 -31.15 -21.18 -7.12
CA CYS A 396 -31.48 -22.60 -7.26
C CYS A 396 -32.91 -22.89 -6.74
N PRO A 397 -33.78 -23.58 -7.51
CA PRO A 397 -35.17 -23.81 -7.12
C PRO A 397 -35.34 -24.75 -5.91
N LYS A 398 -34.32 -25.55 -5.58
CA LYS A 398 -34.38 -26.53 -4.49
C LYS A 398 -33.75 -26.06 -3.20
N CYS A 399 -32.61 -25.37 -3.26
CA CYS A 399 -31.88 -24.93 -2.07
C CYS A 399 -31.88 -23.41 -1.83
N GLY A 400 -32.50 -22.63 -2.73
CA GLY A 400 -32.57 -21.16 -2.62
C GLY A 400 -31.22 -20.46 -2.71
N VAL A 401 -30.13 -21.17 -3.02
CA VAL A 401 -28.80 -20.57 -3.07
C VAL A 401 -28.62 -19.81 -4.38
N GLU A 402 -28.21 -18.55 -4.26
CA GLU A 402 -27.74 -17.74 -5.37
C GLU A 402 -26.43 -18.31 -5.94
N PHE A 403 -26.52 -19.02 -7.06
CA PHE A 403 -25.36 -19.68 -7.67
C PHE A 403 -24.62 -18.78 -8.66
N ALA A 404 -25.29 -17.75 -9.19
CA ALA A 404 -24.72 -16.80 -10.15
C ALA A 404 -25.16 -15.36 -9.85
N ARG A 405 -24.64 -14.41 -10.62
CA ARG A 405 -25.12 -13.03 -10.68
C ARG A 405 -25.24 -12.58 -12.13
N HIS A 406 -26.16 -11.63 -12.36
CA HIS A 406 -26.26 -10.94 -13.64
C HIS A 406 -24.97 -10.17 -13.92
N ALA A 407 -24.46 -10.27 -15.14
CA ALA A 407 -23.28 -9.56 -15.59
C ALA A 407 -23.43 -9.19 -17.07
N VAL A 408 -22.91 -8.04 -17.46
CA VAL A 408 -22.75 -7.68 -18.87
C VAL A 408 -21.29 -7.87 -19.24
N ILE A 409 -21.01 -8.80 -20.15
CA ILE A 409 -19.64 -9.11 -20.59
C ILE A 409 -19.58 -8.83 -22.09
N LYS A 410 -18.64 -7.99 -22.55
CA LYS A 410 -18.54 -7.61 -23.97
C LYS A 410 -19.89 -7.12 -24.56
N ALA A 411 -20.59 -6.28 -23.80
CA ALA A 411 -21.91 -5.72 -24.14
C ALA A 411 -23.03 -6.77 -24.37
N ARG A 412 -22.90 -7.99 -23.83
CA ARG A 412 -23.97 -9.00 -23.84
C ARG A 412 -24.31 -9.50 -22.45
N PRO A 413 -25.59 -9.85 -22.19
CA PRO A 413 -26.01 -10.40 -20.91
C PRO A 413 -25.42 -11.80 -20.72
N ALA A 414 -24.87 -12.03 -19.53
CA ALA A 414 -24.30 -13.29 -19.09
C ALA A 414 -24.56 -13.50 -17.60
N TYR A 415 -24.63 -14.76 -17.18
CA TYR A 415 -24.54 -15.14 -15.77
C TYR A 415 -23.08 -15.44 -15.41
N LYS A 416 -22.57 -14.75 -14.39
CA LYS A 416 -21.26 -15.04 -13.81
C LYS A 416 -21.46 -15.89 -12.56
N PHE A 417 -20.95 -17.12 -12.58
CA PHE A 417 -21.09 -18.03 -11.44
C PHE A 417 -20.26 -17.55 -10.24
N LYS A 418 -20.81 -17.72 -9.03
CA LYS A 418 -20.04 -17.59 -7.79
C LYS A 418 -19.05 -18.78 -7.71
N GLY A 419 -17.82 -18.54 -7.24
CA GLY A 419 -16.75 -19.56 -7.26
C GLY A 419 -17.18 -20.84 -6.53
N GLY A 420 -17.12 -21.99 -7.22
CA GLY A 420 -17.46 -23.29 -6.63
C GLY A 420 -18.95 -23.55 -6.38
N SER A 421 -19.88 -22.69 -6.82
CA SER A 421 -21.33 -22.88 -6.60
C SER A 421 -21.97 -23.92 -7.51
N VAL A 422 -21.39 -24.16 -8.69
CA VAL A 422 -21.90 -25.06 -9.72
C VAL A 422 -20.82 -26.02 -10.19
N PHE A 423 -21.23 -27.20 -10.64
CA PHE A 423 -20.36 -28.14 -11.35
C PHE A 423 -21.02 -28.59 -12.66
N MET A 424 -20.21 -28.98 -13.63
CA MET A 424 -20.67 -29.38 -14.96
C MET A 424 -20.48 -30.88 -15.15
N LYS A 425 -21.48 -31.55 -15.70
CA LYS A 425 -21.36 -32.91 -16.24
C LYS A 425 -21.42 -32.82 -17.77
N LYS A 426 -20.45 -33.44 -18.44
CA LYS A 426 -20.41 -33.52 -19.89
C LYS A 426 -21.47 -34.48 -20.40
#